data_AF-A0A7L3M3R7-F1
#
_entry.id   AF-A0A7L3M3R7-F1
#
_cell.length_a   1.000
_cell.length_b   1.000
_cell.length_c   1.000
_cell.angle_alpha   90.00
_cell.angle_beta   90.00
_cell.angle_gamma   90.00
#
_symmetry.space_group_name_H-M   'P 1'
#
loop_
_entity.id
_entity.type
_entity.pdbx_description
1 polymer ?
#
loop_
_entity_poly.entity_id
_entity_poly.type
_entity_poly.pdbx_seq_one_letter_code
_entity_poly.pdbx_strand_id
1 'polypeptide(L)'
;QNLGESILYLWVEKIREVLVEKAQSSDPEPDIKKTTEEVDEDDGDDFLLDYQPIQEDQIKMLKYMPAESQEDEELPPIHHGKPITDRRSTFQAHLAPVVTTSQVKRVLEKLYENKKIASATHNIYAYRIYCEDKQTFLQDCEDDGETAAGGRLLHLLQVVKIN
;
A
#
# COMPACT_ATOMS: atom_id res chain seq x y z
N GLN A 1 -24.67 -15.82 16.35
CA GLN A 1 -24.55 -15.91 14.89
C GLN A 1 -24.24 -14.50 14.39
N ASN A 2 -22.97 -14.19 14.16
CA ASN A 2 -22.58 -12.88 13.63
C ASN A 2 -22.43 -13.04 12.11
N LEU A 3 -23.46 -12.59 11.40
CA LEU A 3 -23.51 -12.59 9.94
C LEU A 3 -22.45 -11.62 9.40
N GLY A 4 -21.45 -12.16 8.70
CA GLY A 4 -20.88 -11.51 7.51
C GLY A 4 -20.27 -10.12 7.68
N GLU A 5 -19.77 -9.73 8.86
CA GLU A 5 -18.86 -8.60 8.94
C GLU A 5 -17.57 -8.98 8.23
N SER A 6 -17.43 -8.47 7.01
CA SER A 6 -16.25 -8.64 6.18
C SER A 6 -15.03 -8.21 6.99
N ILE A 7 -14.02 -9.09 7.08
CA ILE A 7 -12.73 -8.81 7.74
C ILE A 7 -12.10 -7.50 7.25
N LEU A 8 -12.49 -7.04 6.05
CA LEU A 8 -12.19 -5.73 5.50
C LEU A 8 -12.60 -4.57 6.42
N TYR A 9 -13.76 -4.62 7.08
CA TYR A 9 -14.16 -3.58 8.03
C TYR A 9 -13.23 -3.53 9.24
N LEU A 10 -12.78 -4.68 9.73
CA LEU A 10 -11.84 -4.77 10.84
C LEU A 10 -10.46 -4.22 10.44
N TRP A 11 -10.06 -4.40 9.18
CA TRP A 11 -8.83 -3.80 8.63
C TRP A 11 -8.96 -2.29 8.43
N VAL A 12 -10.09 -1.81 7.91
CA VAL A 12 -10.39 -0.37 7.77
C VAL A 12 -10.29 0.33 9.13
N GLU A 13 -10.92 -0.23 10.16
CA GLU A 13 -10.92 0.37 11.49
C GLU A 13 -9.52 0.40 12.11
N LYS A 14 -8.69 -0.63 11.87
CA LYS A 14 -7.31 -0.63 12.37
C LYS A 14 -6.42 0.38 11.64
N ILE A 15 -6.60 0.54 10.33
CA ILE A 15 -5.88 1.57 9.56
C ILE A 15 -6.32 2.97 10.02
N ARG A 16 -7.62 3.19 10.27
CA ARG A 16 -8.15 4.44 10.81
C ARG A 16 -7.52 4.78 12.16
N GLU A 17 -7.44 3.82 13.08
CA GLU A 17 -6.85 4.02 14.41
C GLU A 17 -5.40 4.52 14.32
N VAL A 18 -4.57 3.89 13.48
CA VAL A 18 -3.17 4.28 13.27
C VAL A 18 -3.03 5.67 12.63
N LEU A 19 -3.87 5.99 11.64
CA LEU A 19 -3.86 7.31 11.01
C LEU A 19 -4.28 8.42 11.97
N VAL A 20 -5.24 8.17 12.85
CA VAL A 20 -5.69 9.12 13.88
C VAL A 20 -4.63 9.32 14.95
N GLU A 21 -3.97 8.27 15.42
CA GLU A 21 -2.85 8.37 16.37
C GLU A 21 -1.70 9.22 15.81
N LYS A 22 -1.38 9.04 14.52
CA LYS A 22 -0.34 9.82 13.83
C LYS A 22 -0.70 11.30 13.68
N ALA A 23 -1.98 11.61 13.49
CA ALA A 23 -2.49 12.98 13.42
C ALA A 23 -2.56 13.67 14.80
N GLN A 24 -2.68 12.91 15.88
CA GLN A 24 -2.75 13.42 17.26
C GLN A 24 -1.37 13.57 17.93
N SER A 25 -0.31 12.97 17.37
CA SER A 25 1.07 13.09 17.88
C SER A 25 1.85 14.30 17.36
N SER A 26 1.25 15.15 16.53
CA SER A 26 1.86 16.38 16.01
C SER A 26 1.21 17.61 16.64
N ASP A 27 2.01 18.37 17.40
CA ASP A 27 1.66 19.69 17.93
C ASP A 27 1.40 20.72 16.80
N PRO A 28 0.62 21.79 17.05
CA PRO A 28 0.02 22.63 16.00
C PRO A 28 0.86 23.87 15.67
N GLU A 29 1.00 24.20 14.39
CA GLU A 29 1.29 25.58 13.94
C GLU A 29 0.84 25.82 12.47
N PRO A 30 0.71 27.07 11.99
CA PRO A 30 -0.61 27.67 11.79
C PRO A 30 -0.96 28.09 10.34
N ASP A 31 -2.28 28.13 10.13
CA ASP A 31 -3.10 28.97 9.23
C ASP A 31 -2.39 29.95 8.26
N ILE A 32 -2.47 29.69 6.94
CA ILE A 32 -2.58 30.75 5.91
C ILE A 32 -3.59 30.34 4.83
N LYS A 33 -4.59 31.21 4.69
CA LYS A 33 -5.76 31.15 3.80
C LYS A 33 -5.45 31.62 2.38
N LYS A 34 -6.46 31.37 1.50
CA LYS A 34 -6.89 32.18 0.33
C LYS A 34 -6.15 31.82 -0.99
N THR A 35 -6.75 31.73 -2.19
CA THR A 35 -7.95 32.35 -2.79
C THR A 35 -8.22 31.70 -4.17
N THR A 36 -9.50 31.62 -4.60
CA THR A 36 -10.06 31.80 -5.99
C THR A 36 -9.56 30.90 -7.14
N GLU A 37 -10.29 30.54 -8.20
CA GLU A 37 -11.65 30.69 -8.78
C GLU A 37 -11.66 29.62 -9.90
N GLU A 38 -12.64 28.72 -9.97
CA GLU A 38 -13.68 28.65 -11.00
C GLU A 38 -13.22 28.87 -12.47
N VAL A 39 -13.25 27.78 -13.27
CA VAL A 39 -13.52 27.82 -14.72
C VAL A 39 -14.39 26.61 -15.09
N ASP A 40 -15.44 26.93 -15.84
CA ASP A 40 -16.58 26.14 -16.32
C ASP A 40 -16.32 25.17 -17.49
N GLU A 41 -17.32 24.30 -17.69
CA GLU A 41 -17.86 23.70 -18.95
C GLU A 41 -17.03 22.65 -19.73
N ASP A 42 -17.52 21.41 -19.83
CA ASP A 42 -18.25 20.82 -20.99
C ASP A 42 -17.24 20.13 -21.94
N ASP A 43 -17.36 18.94 -22.52
CA ASP A 43 -18.45 18.04 -22.91
C ASP A 43 -17.82 16.61 -23.03
N GLY A 44 -18.63 15.56 -23.09
CA GLY A 44 -18.16 14.17 -23.10
C GLY A 44 -17.53 13.70 -24.43
N ASP A 45 -16.64 12.70 -24.37
CA ASP A 45 -16.75 11.47 -25.18
C ASP A 45 -15.92 10.31 -24.62
N ASP A 46 -16.32 9.12 -25.06
CA ASP A 46 -15.78 7.79 -24.82
C ASP A 46 -14.60 7.54 -25.78
N PHE A 47 -13.36 7.38 -25.27
CA PHE A 47 -12.21 7.03 -26.10
C PHE A 47 -11.41 5.84 -25.56
N LEU A 48 -11.92 4.66 -25.92
CA LEU A 48 -11.20 3.55 -26.57
C LEU A 48 -9.72 3.32 -26.21
N LEU A 49 -9.48 2.19 -25.55
CA LEU A 49 -8.19 1.53 -25.35
C LEU A 49 -7.47 1.26 -26.68
N ASP A 50 -6.44 2.04 -27.00
CA ASP A 50 -5.47 1.68 -28.04
C ASP A 50 -4.20 1.11 -27.40
N TYR A 51 -4.14 -0.21 -27.36
CA TYR A 51 -2.97 -1.00 -27.01
C TYR A 51 -1.92 -0.83 -28.13
N GLN A 52 -0.89 -0.03 -27.89
CA GLN A 52 0.30 0.01 -28.76
C GLN A 52 1.40 -0.89 -28.16
N PRO A 53 2.04 -1.78 -28.93
CA PRO A 53 3.11 -2.66 -28.43
C PRO A 53 4.36 -1.84 -28.08
N ILE A 54 4.78 -1.87 -26.82
CA ILE A 54 6.02 -1.21 -26.38
C ILE A 54 7.21 -2.00 -26.94
N GLN A 55 8.03 -1.32 -27.77
CA GLN A 55 9.21 -1.85 -28.43
C GLN A 55 10.23 -2.45 -27.43
N GLU A 56 10.78 -3.61 -27.80
CA GLU A 56 11.72 -4.45 -27.04
C GLU A 56 12.99 -3.72 -26.54
N ASP A 57 13.28 -2.52 -27.06
CA ASP A 57 14.47 -1.74 -26.69
C ASP A 57 14.37 -1.03 -25.34
N GLN A 58 13.17 -0.82 -24.78
CA GLN A 58 13.04 -0.26 -23.42
C GLN A 58 13.44 -1.25 -22.31
N ILE A 59 13.36 -2.56 -22.58
CA ILE A 59 13.73 -3.63 -21.64
C ILE A 59 15.24 -3.64 -21.38
N LYS A 60 16.05 -3.22 -22.35
CA LYS A 60 17.52 -3.17 -22.21
C LYS A 60 17.96 -2.01 -21.31
N MET A 61 17.21 -0.92 -21.26
CA MET A 61 17.54 0.25 -20.43
C MET A 61 17.17 0.06 -18.95
N LEU A 62 16.19 -0.80 -18.66
CA LEU A 62 15.82 -1.20 -17.29
C LEU A 62 16.81 -2.20 -16.65
N LYS A 63 17.70 -2.82 -17.44
CA LYS A 63 18.74 -3.73 -16.93
C LYS A 63 20.02 -3.03 -16.45
N TYR A 64 20.15 -1.72 -16.67
CA TYR A 64 21.36 -0.96 -16.41
C TYR A 64 21.12 0.19 -15.42
N MET A 65 20.39 -0.10 -14.34
CA MET A 65 20.47 0.70 -13.12
C MET A 65 21.66 0.18 -12.32
N PRO A 66 22.64 1.04 -11.93
CA PRO A 66 23.72 0.60 -11.08
C PRO A 66 23.11 0.12 -9.76
N ALA A 67 23.60 -1.02 -9.26
CA ALA A 67 23.37 -1.45 -7.90
C ALA A 67 24.06 -0.44 -6.98
N GLU A 68 23.40 0.69 -6.71
CA GLU A 68 23.78 1.57 -5.63
C GLU A 68 23.56 0.80 -4.34
N SER A 69 24.70 0.46 -3.71
CA SER A 69 24.87 0.04 -2.31
C SER A 69 23.57 -0.29 -1.57
N GLN A 70 23.19 -1.57 -1.63
CA GLN A 70 22.40 -2.19 -0.57
C GLN A 70 23.18 -2.00 0.73
N GLU A 71 22.51 -1.62 1.83
CA GLU A 71 23.02 -1.38 3.20
C GLU A 71 22.98 0.11 3.60
N ASP A 72 21.80 0.56 4.05
CA ASP A 72 21.59 1.59 5.11
C ASP A 72 20.19 2.25 5.06
N GLU A 73 19.21 1.64 4.39
CA GLU A 73 17.83 2.12 4.57
C GLU A 73 17.23 1.57 5.87
N GLU A 74 16.84 2.49 6.75
CA GLU A 74 16.26 2.18 8.06
C GLU A 74 14.99 1.33 7.90
N LEU A 75 14.87 0.27 8.71
CA LEU A 75 13.66 -0.55 8.77
C LEU A 75 12.51 0.31 9.29
N PRO A 76 11.43 0.53 8.52
CA PRO A 76 10.29 1.28 9.01
C PRO A 76 9.60 0.58 10.18
N PRO A 77 8.97 1.32 11.11
CA PRO A 77 8.24 0.73 12.22
C PRO A 77 7.07 -0.12 11.72
N ILE A 78 7.03 -1.37 12.18
CA ILE A 78 5.96 -2.31 11.82
C ILE A 78 4.91 -2.33 12.92
N HIS A 79 3.69 -1.93 12.58
CA HIS A 79 2.52 -2.03 13.44
C HIS A 79 1.84 -3.38 13.23
N HIS A 80 1.81 -4.20 14.28
CA HIS A 80 1.16 -5.51 14.24
C HIS A 80 -0.28 -5.42 14.78
N GLY A 81 -1.24 -5.85 13.96
CA GLY A 81 -2.64 -5.98 14.37
C GLY A 81 -2.88 -7.16 15.32
N LYS A 82 -4.02 -7.13 16.00
CA LYS A 82 -4.50 -8.28 16.78
C LYS A 82 -4.91 -9.40 15.80
N PRO A 83 -4.57 -10.67 16.07
CA PRO A 83 -5.07 -11.79 15.29
C PRO A 83 -6.60 -11.89 15.36
N ILE A 84 -7.22 -12.20 14.23
CA ILE A 84 -8.67 -12.38 14.09
C ILE A 84 -8.91 -13.78 13.52
N THR A 85 -9.80 -14.55 14.15
CA THR A 85 -10.14 -15.89 13.68
C THR A 85 -11.56 -15.92 13.13
N ASP A 86 -11.71 -16.34 11.88
CA ASP A 86 -13.00 -16.65 11.26
C ASP A 86 -12.92 -18.03 10.59
N ARG A 87 -13.96 -18.85 10.78
CA ARG A 87 -14.06 -20.19 10.16
C ARG A 87 -12.79 -21.05 10.30
N ARG A 88 -12.13 -21.00 11.46
CA ARG A 88 -10.85 -21.67 11.79
C ARG A 88 -9.60 -21.09 11.09
N SER A 89 -9.77 -20.17 10.14
CA SER A 89 -8.67 -19.38 9.60
C SER A 89 -8.33 -18.25 10.57
N THR A 90 -7.04 -18.00 10.80
CA THR A 90 -6.58 -16.89 11.64
C THR A 90 -5.76 -15.94 10.79
N PHE A 91 -6.12 -14.66 10.84
CA PHE A 91 -5.52 -13.59 10.06
C PHE A 91 -4.86 -12.58 11.00
N GLN A 92 -3.67 -12.12 10.64
CA GLN A 92 -2.99 -11.04 11.36
C GLN A 92 -2.47 -10.02 10.35
N ALA A 93 -2.91 -8.77 10.50
CA ALA A 93 -2.45 -7.67 9.65
C ALA A 93 -1.14 -7.07 10.17
N HIS A 94 -0.27 -6.66 9.27
CA HIS A 94 0.97 -5.95 9.53
C HIS A 94 1.03 -4.73 8.63
N LEU A 95 1.31 -3.56 9.20
CA LEU A 95 1.34 -2.29 8.47
C LEU A 95 2.66 -1.56 8.77
N ALA A 96 3.27 -1.00 7.75
CA ALA A 96 4.47 -0.17 7.89
C ALA A 96 4.36 1.03 6.93
N PRO A 97 4.71 2.25 7.36
CA PRO A 97 4.84 3.39 6.46
C PRO A 97 6.08 3.17 5.59
N VAL A 98 5.93 3.29 4.27
CA VAL A 98 7.03 3.09 3.31
C VAL A 98 7.05 4.22 2.30
N VAL A 99 8.25 4.66 1.94
CA VAL A 99 8.50 5.69 0.92
C VAL A 99 9.34 5.17 -0.25
N THR A 100 9.90 3.96 -0.14
CA THR A 100 10.68 3.31 -1.20
C THR A 100 10.35 1.82 -1.29
N THR A 101 10.64 1.19 -2.44
CA THR A 101 10.50 -0.27 -2.62
C THR A 101 11.53 -1.07 -1.83
N SER A 102 12.68 -0.47 -1.55
CA SER A 102 13.72 -1.05 -0.70
C SER A 102 13.23 -1.20 0.75
N GLN A 103 12.49 -0.22 1.29
CA GLN A 103 11.79 -0.36 2.57
C GLN A 103 10.76 -1.49 2.58
N VAL A 104 9.99 -1.66 1.49
CA VAL A 104 9.02 -2.77 1.37
C VAL A 104 9.73 -4.12 1.53
N LYS A 105 10.84 -4.31 0.81
CA LYS A 105 11.66 -5.53 0.93
C LYS A 105 12.16 -5.72 2.36
N ARG A 106 12.64 -4.66 3.00
CA ARG A 106 13.16 -4.71 4.37
C ARG A 106 12.09 -5.10 5.40
N VAL A 107 10.88 -4.57 5.25
CA VAL A 107 9.72 -4.93 6.08
C VAL A 107 9.35 -6.40 5.89
N LEU A 108 9.29 -6.88 4.64
CA LEU A 108 8.99 -8.28 4.35
C LEU A 108 10.05 -9.21 4.95
N GLU A 109 11.35 -8.95 4.70
CA GLU A 109 12.45 -9.69 5.32
C GLU A 109 12.30 -9.78 6.83
N LYS A 110 12.00 -8.65 7.48
CA LYS A 110 11.82 -8.60 8.93
C LYS A 110 10.63 -9.43 9.41
N LEU A 111 9.50 -9.37 8.69
CA LEU A 111 8.32 -10.19 9.00
C LEU A 111 8.61 -11.68 8.85
N TYR A 112 9.37 -12.06 7.83
CA TYR A 112 9.75 -13.45 7.56
C TYR A 112 10.76 -14.03 8.57
N GLU A 113 11.42 -13.22 9.40
CA GLU A 113 12.17 -13.72 10.56
C GLU A 113 11.25 -14.42 11.58
N ASN A 114 9.97 -14.04 11.63
CA ASN A 114 8.98 -14.67 12.49
C ASN A 114 8.48 -15.97 11.85
N LYS A 115 8.81 -17.10 12.47
CA LYS A 115 8.42 -18.44 12.00
C LYS A 115 6.91 -18.60 11.77
N LYS A 116 6.05 -17.94 12.56
CA LYS A 116 4.59 -18.02 12.39
C LYS A 116 4.12 -17.36 11.09
N ILE A 117 4.77 -16.26 10.71
CA ILE A 117 4.46 -15.55 9.46
C ILE A 117 5.06 -16.34 8.29
N ALA A 118 6.35 -16.71 8.39
CA ALA A 118 7.03 -17.47 7.35
C ALA A 118 6.37 -18.83 7.02
N SER A 119 5.69 -19.46 7.99
CA SER A 119 4.95 -20.70 7.78
C SER A 119 3.43 -20.51 7.65
N ALA A 120 2.94 -19.28 7.50
CA ALA A 120 1.51 -19.03 7.28
C ALA A 120 1.07 -19.63 5.93
N THR A 121 -0.22 -19.97 5.82
CA THR A 121 -0.76 -20.56 4.59
C THR A 121 -0.67 -19.59 3.41
N HIS A 122 -0.92 -18.30 3.66
CA HIS A 122 -0.83 -17.22 2.69
C HIS A 122 -0.29 -15.96 3.37
N ASN A 123 0.78 -15.39 2.81
CA ASN A 123 1.39 -14.11 3.19
C ASN A 123 1.13 -13.06 2.12
N ILE A 124 -0.15 -12.72 1.97
CA ILE A 124 -0.63 -11.69 1.04
C ILE A 124 -0.09 -10.32 1.46
N TYR A 125 0.37 -9.51 0.49
CA TYR A 125 0.75 -8.13 0.75
C TYR A 125 0.40 -7.20 -0.40
N ALA A 126 0.32 -5.91 -0.10
CA ALA A 126 0.23 -4.83 -1.08
C ALA A 126 0.94 -3.60 -0.54
N TYR A 127 1.45 -2.76 -1.44
CA TYR A 127 2.02 -1.48 -1.08
C TYR A 127 1.57 -0.39 -2.05
N ARG A 128 1.59 0.85 -1.57
CA ARG A 128 1.27 2.05 -2.33
C ARG A 128 2.21 3.15 -1.83
N ILE A 129 3.09 3.61 -2.70
CA ILE A 129 4.11 4.62 -2.42
C ILE A 129 3.83 5.82 -3.31
N TYR A 130 3.78 7.02 -2.72
CA TYR A 130 3.63 8.25 -3.47
C TYR A 130 4.99 8.74 -4.01
N CYS A 131 5.07 8.99 -5.30
CA CYS A 131 6.25 9.51 -5.98
C CYS A 131 6.05 11.00 -6.27
N GLU A 132 6.65 11.86 -5.44
CA GLU A 132 6.52 13.32 -5.56
C GLU A 132 7.05 13.88 -6.89
N ASP A 133 8.09 13.26 -7.44
CA ASP A 133 8.73 13.65 -8.70
C ASP A 133 7.79 13.51 -9.92
N LYS A 134 6.97 12.46 -9.94
CA LYS A 134 6.05 12.17 -11.05
C LYS A 134 4.60 12.52 -10.74
N GLN A 135 4.29 12.90 -9.51
CA GLN A 135 2.92 13.05 -9.02
C GLN A 135 2.07 11.79 -9.30
N THR A 136 2.68 10.61 -9.14
CA THR A 136 2.03 9.32 -9.36
C THR A 136 2.27 8.37 -8.19
N PHE A 137 1.61 7.21 -8.20
CA PHE A 137 1.81 6.17 -7.21
C PHE A 137 2.55 4.98 -7.81
N LEU A 138 3.57 4.52 -7.10
CA LEU A 138 4.18 3.21 -7.31
C LEU A 138 3.46 2.20 -6.40
N GLN A 139 2.83 1.20 -6.99
CA GLN A 139 1.98 0.27 -6.26
C GLN A 139 2.08 -1.13 -6.84
N ASP A 140 1.98 -2.13 -5.99
CA ASP A 140 1.96 -3.53 -6.40
C ASP A 140 1.30 -4.40 -5.30
N CYS A 141 0.99 -5.64 -5.63
CA CYS A 141 0.42 -6.61 -4.70
C CYS A 141 0.78 -8.06 -5.04
N GLU A 142 0.77 -8.91 -4.03
CA GLU A 142 1.01 -10.35 -4.13
C GLU A 142 -0.10 -11.12 -3.40
N ASP A 143 -0.67 -12.11 -4.07
CA ASP A 143 -1.77 -12.94 -3.59
C ASP A 143 -1.28 -14.14 -2.75
N ASP A 144 -0.03 -14.58 -2.96
CA ASP A 144 0.56 -15.79 -2.33
C ASP A 144 -0.38 -17.01 -2.38
N GLY A 145 -1.05 -17.22 -3.51
CA GLY A 145 -1.97 -18.34 -3.73
C GLY A 145 -3.41 -18.14 -3.23
N GLU A 146 -3.72 -17.06 -2.50
CA GLU A 146 -5.11 -16.69 -2.16
C GLU A 146 -5.67 -15.75 -3.24
N THR A 147 -6.45 -16.31 -4.16
CA THR A 147 -6.88 -15.62 -5.38
C THR A 147 -7.56 -14.26 -5.11
N ALA A 148 -7.02 -13.23 -5.77
CA ALA A 148 -7.46 -11.84 -5.74
C ALA A 148 -7.36 -11.14 -4.39
N ALA A 149 -6.67 -11.71 -3.38
CA ALA A 149 -6.56 -11.09 -2.06
C ALA A 149 -5.62 -9.88 -2.04
N GLY A 150 -4.47 -9.96 -2.71
CA GLY A 150 -3.52 -8.86 -2.87
C GLY A 150 -4.14 -7.69 -3.63
N GLY A 151 -4.87 -7.97 -4.72
CA GLY A 151 -5.62 -6.93 -5.44
C GLY A 151 -6.69 -6.25 -4.58
N ARG A 152 -7.43 -7.02 -3.77
CA ARG A 152 -8.39 -6.46 -2.78
C ARG A 152 -7.69 -5.64 -1.71
N LEU A 153 -6.52 -6.05 -1.25
CA LEU A 153 -5.73 -5.33 -0.26
C LEU A 153 -5.19 -4.02 -0.84
N LEU A 154 -4.69 -4.02 -2.07
CA LEU A 154 -4.28 -2.81 -2.76
C LEU A 154 -5.45 -1.84 -2.95
N HIS A 155 -6.62 -2.36 -3.33
CA HIS A 155 -7.82 -1.53 -3.43
C HIS A 155 -8.21 -0.92 -2.08
N LEU A 156 -8.06 -1.66 -0.99
CA LEU A 156 -8.26 -1.12 0.37
C LEU A 156 -7.30 0.07 0.64
N LEU A 157 -6.02 -0.03 0.26
CA LEU A 157 -5.04 1.06 0.39
C LEU A 157 -5.37 2.28 -0.50
N GLN A 158 -6.15 2.12 -1.57
CA GLN A 158 -6.61 3.23 -2.42
C GLN A 158 -7.79 3.96 -1.80
N VAL A 159 -8.73 3.22 -1.20
CA VAL A 159 -9.96 3.77 -0.63
C VAL A 159 -9.69 4.43 0.73
N VAL A 160 -8.82 3.80 1.54
CA VAL A 160 -8.30 4.46 2.73
C VAL A 160 -7.26 5.46 2.24
N LYS A 161 -7.52 6.77 2.36
CA LYS A 161 -6.60 7.83 1.95
C LYS A 161 -5.32 7.81 2.80
N ILE A 162 -4.44 6.87 2.51
CA ILE A 162 -3.09 6.77 3.07
C ILE A 162 -2.23 7.67 2.19
N ASN A 163 -2.13 8.94 2.60
CA ASN A 163 -1.22 9.93 2.04
C ASN A 163 0.07 9.95 2.86
#